data_AF-A0A1M4MNM4-F1
#
_entry.id   AF-A0A1M4MNM4-F1
#
_cell.length_a   1.000
_cell.length_b   1.000
_cell.length_c   1.000
_cell.angle_alpha   90.00
_cell.angle_beta   90.00
_cell.angle_gamma   90.00
#
_symmetry.space_group_name_H-M   'P 1'
#
loop_
_entity.id
_entity.type
_entity.pdbx_description
1 polymer ?
#
loop_
_entity_poly.entity_id
_entity_poly.type
_entity_poly.pdbx_seq_one_letter_code
_entity_poly.pdbx_strand_id
1 'polypeptide(L)' 'MSATGEQYVVDEHGNRVAVILPLQEYERLQEDLHDLAVVAERREEPTVGFSEFRKRYEQ' A
#
# COMPACT_ATOMS: atom_id res chain seq x y z
N MET A 1 -23.26 1.88 -5.35
CA MET A 1 -24.33 1.97 -4.34
C MET A 1 -23.65 2.15 -3.00
N SER A 2 -24.06 3.21 -2.28
CA SER A 2 -23.66 3.70 -0.96
C SER A 2 -22.30 3.28 -0.42
N ALA A 3 -21.32 4.19 -0.52
CA ALA A 3 -20.17 4.22 0.39
C ALA A 3 -20.71 4.50 1.80
N THR A 4 -21.03 3.45 2.54
CA THR A 4 -21.16 3.50 3.99
C THR A 4 -19.77 3.86 4.52
N GLY A 5 -19.62 5.02 5.17
CA GLY A 5 -18.35 5.43 5.75
C GLY A 5 -17.78 4.39 6.72
N GLU A 6 -16.49 4.55 7.04
CA GLU A 6 -15.74 3.67 7.95
C GLU A 6 -16.55 3.31 9.21
N GLN A 7 -16.73 2.01 9.45
CA GLN A 7 -17.40 1.51 10.65
C GLN A 7 -16.35 1.09 11.67
N TYR A 8 -16.54 1.47 12.93
CA TYR A 8 -15.57 1.17 13.99
C TYR A 8 -16.14 0.17 14.99
N VAL A 9 -15.30 -0.76 15.44
CA VAL A 9 -15.56 -1.59 16.61
C VAL A 9 -15.06 -0.82 17.83
N VAL A 10 -15.92 -0.66 18.83
CA VAL A 10 -15.62 0.06 20.07
C VAL A 10 -15.59 -0.92 21.26
N ASP A 11 -14.68 -0.68 22.20
CA ASP A 11 -14.62 -1.41 23.47
C ASP A 11 -15.68 -0.92 24.48
N GLU A 12 -15.70 -1.54 25.66
CA GLU A 12 -16.63 -1.19 26.75
C GLU A 12 -16.42 0.22 27.34
N HIS A 13 -15.25 0.82 27.11
CA HIS A 13 -14.92 2.18 27.52
C HIS A 13 -15.23 3.21 26.42
N GLY A 14 -15.69 2.77 25.24
CA GLY A 14 -15.99 3.61 24.09
C GLY A 14 -14.79 3.92 23.20
N ASN A 15 -13.64 3.26 23.39
CA ASN A 15 -12.47 3.44 22.54
C ASN A 15 -12.62 2.65 21.24
N ARG A 16 -12.25 3.24 20.10
CA ARG A 16 -12.18 2.53 18.82
C ARG A 16 -10.99 1.58 18.82
N VAL A 17 -11.25 0.28 18.65
CA VAL A 17 -10.23 -0.77 18.70
C VAL A 17 -10.05 -1.51 17.38
N ALA A 18 -11.03 -1.43 16.46
CA ALA A 18 -10.90 -1.92 15.09
C ALA A 18 -11.75 -1.10 14.12
N VAL A 19 -11.50 -1.28 12.82
CA VAL A 19 -12.28 -0.69 11.73
C VAL A 19 -12.72 -1.79 10.76
N ILE A 20 -13.94 -1.69 10.25
CA ILE A 20 -14.48 -2.53 9.18
C ILE A 20 -14.42 -1.70 7.91
N LEU A 21 -13.67 -2.22 6.94
CA LEU A 21 -13.47 -1.61 5.63
C LEU A 21 -14.06 -2.51 4.54
N PRO A 22 -14.55 -1.95 3.42
CA PRO A 22 -14.76 -2.72 2.21
C PRO A 22 -13.48 -3.46 1.81
N LEU A 23 -13.61 -4.72 1.37
CA LEU A 23 -12.46 -5.57 1.05
C LEU A 23 -11.50 -4.88 0.06
N GLN A 24 -12.04 -4.28 -1.00
CA GLN A 24 -11.25 -3.58 -2.02
C GLN A 24 -10.47 -2.38 -1.46
N GLU A 25 -10.94 -1.75 -0.38
CA GLU A 25 -10.22 -0.67 0.28
C GLU A 25 -9.07 -1.21 1.14
N TYR A 26 -9.30 -2.30 1.87
CA TYR A 26 -8.23 -3.00 2.59
C TYR A 26 -7.12 -3.48 1.65
N GLU A 27 -7.46 -4.10 0.52
CA GLU A 27 -6.50 -4.60 -0.47
C GLU A 27 -5.65 -3.46 -1.04
N ARG A 28 -6.27 -2.31 -1.38
CA ARG A 28 -5.54 -1.12 -1.85
C ARG A 28 -4.58 -0.57 -0.80
N LEU A 29 -4.98 -0.52 0.48
CA LEU A 29 -4.10 -0.09 1.56
C LEU A 29 -2.88 -1.02 1.73
N GLN A 30 -3.06 -2.34 1.53
CA GLN A 30 -1.94 -3.28 1.56
C GLN A 30 -0.99 -3.07 0.37
N GLU A 31 -1.52 -2.80 -0.82
CA GLU A 31 -0.74 -2.46 -2.02
C GLU A 31 0.09 -1.18 -1.80
N ASP A 32 -0.53 -0.12 -1.28
CA ASP A 32 0.16 1.14 -0.99
C ASP A 32 1.32 0.95 0.00
N LEU A 33 1.12 0.15 1.05
CA LEU A 33 2.19 -0.17 2.02
C LEU A 33 3.32 -0.97 1.39
N HIS A 34 2.99 -1.92 0.50
CA HIS A 34 3.98 -2.69 -0.23
C HIS A 34 4.83 -1.80 -1.14
N ASP A 35 4.20 -0.93 -1.93
CA ASP A 35 4.89 0.00 -2.82
C ASP A 35 5.81 0.94 -2.03
N LEU A 36 5.35 1.48 -0.90
CA LEU A 36 6.18 2.31 -0.02
C LEU A 36 7.38 1.56 0.56
N ALA A 37 7.20 0.28 0.92
CA ALA A 37 8.31 -0.55 1.39
C ALA A 37 9.35 -0.77 0.27
N VAL A 38 8.90 -1.10 -0.94
CA VAL A 38 9.79 -1.24 -2.11
C VAL A 38 10.55 0.05 -2.40
N VAL A 39 9.88 1.20 -2.32
CA VAL A 39 10.55 2.51 -2.48
C VAL A 39 11.62 2.74 -1.41
N ALA A 40 11.33 2.40 -0.15
CA ALA A 40 12.28 2.56 0.95
C ALA A 40 13.51 1.64 0.81
N GLU A 41 13.30 0.38 0.44
CA GLU A 41 14.38 -0.59 0.21
C GLU A 41 15.31 -0.14 -0.92
N ARG A 42 14.74 0.47 -1.96
CA ARG A 42 15.48 0.92 -3.15
C ARG A 42 16.02 2.34 -3.04
N ARG A 43 15.82 3.03 -1.90
CA ARG A 43 16.19 4.44 -1.73
C ARG A 43 17.68 4.72 -1.98
N GLU A 44 18.54 3.76 -1.64
CA GLU A 44 20.00 3.88 -1.76
C GLU A 44 20.55 3.13 -3.00
N GLU A 45 19.66 2.52 -3.79
CA GLU A 45 20.05 1.85 -5.04
C GLU A 45 20.51 2.91 -6.07
N PRO A 46 21.67 2.72 -6.72
CA PRO A 46 22.09 3.63 -7.78
C PRO A 46 21.13 3.59 -8.97
N THR A 47 20.88 4.74 -9.57
CA THR A 47 20.10 4.79 -10.81
C THR A 47 20.90 4.19 -11.97
N VAL A 48 20.20 3.55 -12.90
CA VAL A 48 20.78 3.05 -14.15
C VAL A 48 20.27 3.87 -15.33
N GLY A 49 21.11 4.08 -16.33
CA GLY A 49 20.70 4.75 -17.56
C GLY A 49 19.70 3.91 -18.34
N PHE A 50 18.71 4.54 -18.97
CA PHE A 50 17.68 3.83 -19.74
C PHE A 50 18.25 2.92 -20.84
N SER A 51 19.34 3.35 -21.51
CA SER A 51 20.04 2.53 -22.52
C SER A 51 20.73 1.30 -21.92
N GLU A 52 21.28 1.41 -20.70
CA GLU A 52 21.85 0.28 -19.97
C GLU A 52 20.75 -0.68 -19.51
N PHE A 53 19.65 -0.15 -18.98
CA PHE A 53 18.47 -0.92 -18.60
C PHE A 53 17.95 -1.75 -19.77
N ARG A 54 17.75 -1.13 -20.95
CA ARG A 54 17.31 -1.83 -22.17
C ARG A 54 18.25 -2.95 -22.57
N LYS A 55 19.56 -2.72 -22.57
CA LYS A 55 20.56 -3.77 -22.88
C LYS A 55 20.50 -4.96 -21.91
N ARG A 56 20.16 -4.70 -20.64
CA ARG A 56 20.14 -5.72 -19.59
C ARG A 56 18.87 -6.58 -19.63
N TYR A 57 17.73 -6.04 -20.10
CA TYR A 57 16.41 -6.66 -19.94
C TYR A 57 15.55 -6.76 -21.20
N GLU A 58 15.99 -6.25 -22.35
CA GLU A 58 15.37 -6.58 -23.64
C GLU A 58 16.01 -7.83 -24.22
N GLN A 59 15.20 -8.86 -24.51
CA GLN A 59 15.56 -9.95 -25.44
C GLN A 59 15.24 -9.53 -26.87
#